data_AF-A0A7W0EMH0-F1
#
_entry.id   AF-A0A7W0EMH0-F1
#
_cell.length_a   1.000
_cell.length_b   1.000
_cell.length_c   1.000
_cell.angle_alpha   90.00
_cell.angle_beta   90.00
_cell.angle_gamma   90.00
#
_symmetry.space_group_name_H-M   'P 1'
#
loop_
_entity.id
_entity.type
_entity.pdbx_description
1 polymer ?
#
loop_
_entity_poly.entity_id
_entity_poly.type
_entity_poly.pdbx_seq_one_letter_code
_entity_poly.pdbx_strand_id
1 'polypeptide(L)'
;MKRFVCWLAFGPLGVSLVLPILLATAEPIPPALTELVAESLVNNPELHAAKKRWQMSERQIIPARSLEDPRLSLTFSNYPIDSLAFDETPMTGNELNLAQTFPFPGKLAAKGEMAEQQALWFRGVYEDGKLQLVKKVKDSYYRLFFQDQGIRIINQNIAILDDVIHLTETKYQVGKGLQQDVLKAQVERSKLMDKLFSLKQMRVSILADLNTLRNQPTAKQVTPPAIEEMTPVEVELNELQQGSEKHRPLYASYRSLIERYKAQKYFAQLEYYPNITVSAGYRFRATVPGDPVQGADFVSAGVGINLPFNRKKRHEAVAEADSGIDMASDQYNDFRNKVLFNLHDTYAQMEKNRNQVSLYKTGILPQADQTFQASLAAYQVNKVDFLNLLDSLLSLYRYQIDYYQVLADYQRNVAGLEAESGMDLSRTPAAETGMESQPNNTFTSSHEERRQQ
;
A
#
# COMPACT_ATOMS: atom_id res chain seq x y z
N MET A 1 -34.15 -80.27 -36.07
CA MET A 1 -35.49 -80.49 -35.46
C MET A 1 -35.97 -79.19 -34.83
N LYS A 2 -37.18 -78.74 -35.23
CA LYS A 2 -38.19 -77.94 -34.49
C LYS A 2 -37.73 -76.75 -33.60
N ARG A 3 -38.10 -75.50 -33.98
CA ARG A 3 -39.16 -74.63 -33.33
C ARG A 3 -38.64 -73.86 -32.09
N PHE A 4 -39.02 -72.64 -31.68
CA PHE A 4 -39.75 -71.45 -32.15
C PHE A 4 -39.84 -70.51 -30.90
N VAL A 5 -39.88 -69.16 -31.07
CA VAL A 5 -40.56 -68.13 -30.22
C VAL A 5 -39.90 -67.49 -28.95
N CYS A 6 -39.90 -66.13 -28.96
CA CYS A 6 -40.02 -65.08 -27.88
C CYS A 6 -38.89 -64.84 -26.85
N TRP A 7 -38.65 -63.65 -26.25
CA TRP A 7 -39.06 -62.22 -26.39
C TRP A 7 -38.11 -61.37 -25.49
N LEU A 8 -37.94 -60.08 -25.83
CA LEU A 8 -37.56 -58.91 -24.99
C LEU A 8 -36.36 -58.92 -24.01
N ALA A 9 -35.44 -57.96 -24.20
CA ALA A 9 -35.03 -57.04 -23.11
C ALA A 9 -34.33 -55.77 -23.68
N PHE A 10 -34.80 -54.63 -23.19
CA PHE A 10 -34.31 -53.26 -23.39
C PHE A 10 -32.91 -53.06 -22.77
N GLY A 11 -32.06 -52.25 -23.42
CA GLY A 11 -30.84 -51.70 -22.81
C GLY A 11 -30.28 -50.56 -23.67
N PRO A 12 -30.15 -49.31 -23.17
CA PRO A 12 -29.84 -48.16 -23.99
C PRO A 12 -28.34 -48.06 -24.31
N LEU A 13 -28.04 -47.73 -25.56
CA LEU A 13 -26.73 -47.27 -26.02
C LEU A 13 -26.41 -45.92 -25.36
N GLY A 14 -25.60 -45.94 -24.31
CA GLY A 14 -24.99 -44.75 -23.73
C GLY A 14 -23.90 -44.22 -24.65
N VAL A 15 -24.25 -43.27 -25.52
CA VAL A 15 -23.28 -42.41 -26.21
C VAL A 15 -22.82 -41.37 -25.20
N SER A 16 -21.67 -41.61 -24.55
CA SER A 16 -20.98 -40.58 -23.77
C SER A 16 -20.45 -39.50 -24.73
N LEU A 17 -21.26 -38.46 -24.91
CA LEU A 17 -20.82 -37.20 -25.48
C LEU A 17 -19.94 -36.53 -24.42
N VAL A 18 -18.62 -36.74 -24.49
CA VAL A 18 -17.65 -35.97 -23.70
C VAL A 18 -17.57 -34.60 -24.36
N LEU A 19 -18.41 -33.69 -23.89
CA LEU A 19 -18.30 -32.27 -24.20
C LEU A 19 -17.00 -31.76 -23.55
N PRO A 20 -16.00 -31.28 -24.29
CA PRO A 20 -14.87 -30.64 -23.67
C PRO A 20 -15.39 -29.34 -23.05
N ILE A 21 -15.42 -29.31 -21.72
CA ILE A 21 -15.56 -28.07 -20.96
C ILE A 21 -14.32 -27.26 -21.34
N LEU A 22 -14.54 -26.25 -22.17
CA LEU A 22 -13.54 -25.22 -22.45
C LEU A 22 -13.34 -24.47 -21.13
N LEU A 23 -12.39 -24.92 -20.31
CA LEU A 23 -11.87 -24.11 -19.23
C LEU A 23 -11.25 -22.88 -19.90
N ALA A 24 -11.98 -21.77 -19.88
CA ALA A 24 -11.39 -20.47 -20.09
C ALA A 24 -10.40 -20.25 -18.95
N THR A 25 -9.13 -20.57 -19.20
CA THR A 25 -8.04 -20.20 -18.32
C THR A 25 -7.94 -18.68 -18.38
N ALA A 26 -8.48 -17.99 -17.37
CA ALA A 26 -8.18 -16.58 -17.16
C ALA A 26 -6.66 -16.44 -17.11
N GLU A 27 -6.08 -15.70 -18.05
CA GLU A 27 -4.63 -15.51 -18.07
C GLU A 27 -4.21 -14.76 -16.81
N PRO A 28 -3.23 -15.30 -16.05
CA PRO A 28 -2.70 -14.63 -14.87
C PRO A 28 -1.96 -13.36 -15.28
N ILE A 29 -1.82 -12.43 -14.32
CA ILE A 29 -0.96 -11.24 -14.39
C ILE A 29 0.33 -11.54 -15.18
N PRO A 30 0.78 -10.65 -16.09
CA PRO A 30 2.02 -10.88 -16.83
C PRO A 30 3.15 -11.25 -15.86
N PRO A 31 3.88 -12.36 -16.05
CA PRO A 31 4.88 -12.84 -15.09
C PRO A 31 5.95 -11.77 -14.79
N ALA A 32 6.23 -10.92 -15.77
CA ALA A 32 7.09 -9.74 -15.60
C ALA A 32 6.54 -8.72 -14.59
N LEU A 33 5.24 -8.46 -14.56
CA LEU A 33 4.63 -7.52 -13.61
C LEU A 33 4.67 -8.07 -12.18
N THR A 34 4.37 -9.35 -12.00
CA THR A 34 4.46 -10.01 -10.68
C THR A 34 5.88 -9.97 -10.13
N GLU A 35 6.89 -10.21 -10.97
CA GLU A 35 8.30 -10.11 -10.58
C GLU A 35 8.69 -8.68 -10.17
N LEU A 36 8.29 -7.67 -10.95
CA LEU A 36 8.55 -6.26 -10.64
C LEU A 36 7.90 -5.81 -9.33
N VAL A 37 6.68 -6.28 -9.04
CA VAL A 37 5.98 -6.01 -7.77
C VAL A 37 6.72 -6.67 -6.61
N ALA A 38 7.08 -7.95 -6.75
CA ALA A 38 7.80 -8.68 -5.71
C ALA A 38 9.16 -8.04 -5.40
N GLU A 39 9.93 -7.68 -6.42
CA GLU A 39 11.20 -6.98 -6.28
C GLU A 39 11.04 -5.62 -5.58
N SER A 40 10.00 -4.85 -5.93
CA SER A 40 9.72 -3.55 -5.30
C SER A 40 9.38 -3.70 -3.82
N LEU A 41 8.52 -4.67 -3.46
CA LEU A 41 8.15 -4.92 -2.06
C LEU A 41 9.34 -5.31 -1.18
N VAL A 42 10.37 -5.93 -1.77
CA VAL A 42 11.58 -6.35 -1.06
C VAL A 42 12.60 -5.23 -0.94
N ASN A 43 12.77 -4.40 -1.97
CA ASN A 43 13.92 -3.48 -2.08
C ASN A 43 13.58 -1.99 -1.86
N ASN A 44 12.30 -1.61 -1.82
CA ASN A 44 11.90 -0.21 -1.78
C ASN A 44 12.31 0.51 -0.45
N PRO A 45 13.10 1.60 -0.50
CA PRO A 45 13.60 2.28 0.69
C PRO A 45 12.51 2.97 1.53
N GLU A 46 11.46 3.51 0.90
CA GLU A 46 10.32 4.14 1.59
C GLU A 46 9.60 3.10 2.46
N LEU A 47 9.37 1.90 1.91
CA LEU A 47 8.75 0.79 2.62
C LEU A 47 9.65 0.26 3.75
N HIS A 48 10.97 0.19 3.54
CA HIS A 48 11.92 -0.14 4.60
C HIS A 48 11.89 0.89 5.74
N ALA A 49 11.85 2.19 5.42
CA ALA A 49 11.76 3.25 6.41
C ALA A 49 10.45 3.16 7.21
N ALA A 50 9.32 2.88 6.54
CA ALA A 50 8.03 2.65 7.20
C ALA A 50 8.10 1.43 8.15
N LYS A 51 8.71 0.32 7.72
CA LYS A 51 8.93 -0.86 8.58
C LYS A 51 9.77 -0.52 9.81
N LYS A 52 10.86 0.25 9.63
CA LYS A 52 11.74 0.68 10.73
C LYS A 52 11.02 1.62 11.69
N ARG A 53 10.12 2.48 11.20
CA ARG A 53 9.28 3.33 12.02
C ARG A 53 8.30 2.53 12.89
N TRP A 54 7.68 1.50 12.32
CA TRP A 54 6.86 0.56 13.09
C TRP A 54 7.70 -0.16 14.17
N GLN A 55 8.84 -0.73 13.80
CA GLN A 55 9.74 -1.38 14.76
C GLN A 55 10.18 -0.42 15.88
N MET A 56 10.51 0.82 15.55
CA MET A 56 10.85 1.86 16.53
C MET A 56 9.72 2.09 17.53
N SER A 57 8.46 2.19 17.07
CA SER A 57 7.32 2.33 17.97
C SER A 57 7.07 1.10 18.84
N GLU A 58 7.27 -0.13 18.33
CA GLU A 58 7.17 -1.34 19.16
C GLU A 58 8.20 -1.34 20.29
N ARG A 59 9.41 -0.84 20.03
CA ARG A 59 10.47 -0.74 21.05
C ARG A 59 10.16 0.28 22.16
N GLN A 60 9.18 1.18 21.97
CA GLN A 60 8.76 2.13 23.00
C GLN A 60 7.76 1.52 24.00
N ILE A 61 7.17 0.36 23.70
CA ILE A 61 6.15 -0.27 24.57
C ILE A 61 6.75 -0.68 25.92
N ILE A 62 7.92 -1.34 25.93
CA ILE A 62 8.57 -1.79 27.16
C ILE A 62 8.97 -0.58 28.03
N PRO A 63 9.74 0.41 27.52
CA PRO A 63 10.04 1.62 28.29
C PRO A 63 8.80 2.34 28.84
N ALA A 64 7.68 2.35 28.11
CA ALA A 64 6.43 2.98 28.57
C ALA A 64 5.76 2.22 29.72
N ARG A 65 5.95 0.90 29.81
CA ARG A 65 5.45 0.03 30.89
C ARG A 65 6.40 -0.10 32.08
N SER A 66 7.66 0.25 31.89
CA SER A 66 8.69 0.15 32.93
C SER A 66 8.57 1.25 33.98
N LEU A 67 9.01 0.94 35.19
CA LEU A 67 9.27 1.95 36.22
C LEU A 67 10.43 2.83 35.80
N GLU A 68 10.45 4.07 36.29
CA GLU A 68 11.65 4.92 36.21
C GLU A 68 12.79 4.28 37.01
N ASP A 69 14.03 4.51 36.56
CA ASP A 69 15.21 4.03 37.27
C ASP A 69 15.28 4.62 38.69
N PRO A 70 15.79 3.85 39.66
CA PRO A 70 16.00 4.36 41.01
C PRO A 70 17.04 5.48 40.99
N ARG A 71 16.84 6.51 41.81
CA ARG A 71 17.76 7.63 41.93
C ARG A 71 18.68 7.42 43.12
N LEU A 72 19.97 7.35 42.86
CA LEU A 72 21.01 7.40 43.88
C LEU A 72 21.52 8.85 43.99
N SER A 73 21.43 9.44 45.18
CA SER A 73 21.92 10.79 45.46
C SER A 73 22.89 10.78 46.63
N LEU A 74 24.00 11.52 46.49
CA LEU A 74 24.92 11.82 47.57
C LEU A 74 24.71 13.27 48.01
N THR A 75 24.35 13.47 49.27
CA THR A 75 24.04 14.79 49.85
C THR A 75 25.06 15.15 50.92
N PHE A 76 25.78 16.26 50.70
CA PHE A 76 26.68 16.85 51.68
C PHE A 76 25.88 17.85 52.52
N SER A 77 25.77 17.61 53.82
CA SER A 77 24.89 18.40 54.70
C SER A 77 25.66 19.03 55.86
N ASN A 78 25.27 20.26 56.22
CA ASN A 78 25.72 20.98 57.41
C ASN A 78 27.25 21.22 57.50
N TYR A 79 27.91 21.47 56.37
CA TYR A 79 29.31 21.90 56.36
C TYR A 79 29.44 23.36 56.81
N PRO A 80 30.38 23.69 57.72
CA PRO A 80 30.68 25.07 58.08
C PRO A 80 31.18 25.86 56.87
N ILE A 81 30.69 27.08 56.68
CA ILE A 81 31.06 27.93 55.53
C ILE A 81 32.52 28.40 55.63
N ASP A 82 33.02 28.59 56.86
CA ASP A 82 34.35 29.16 57.10
C ASP A 82 35.49 28.15 56.90
N SER A 83 35.27 26.87 57.25
CA SER A 83 36.30 25.82 57.22
C SER A 83 36.05 24.72 56.18
N LEU A 84 34.77 24.47 55.83
CA LEU A 84 34.33 23.31 55.06
C LEU A 84 34.82 21.96 55.63
N ALA A 85 35.13 21.92 56.92
CA ALA A 85 35.63 20.73 57.59
C ALA A 85 34.51 19.71 57.84
N PHE A 86 34.84 18.42 57.65
CA PHE A 86 33.89 17.31 57.83
C PHE A 86 33.70 16.91 59.30
N ASP A 87 34.65 17.26 60.16
CA ASP A 87 34.86 16.76 61.52
C ASP A 87 34.81 17.86 62.61
N GLU A 88 34.33 19.05 62.26
CA GLU A 88 34.26 20.18 63.20
C GLU A 88 32.91 20.28 63.92
N THR A 89 31.80 19.92 63.27
CA THR A 89 30.47 20.06 63.86
C THR A 89 29.74 18.72 63.99
N PRO A 90 29.06 18.46 65.12
CA PRO A 90 28.21 17.28 65.28
C PRO A 90 27.00 17.24 64.32
N MET A 91 26.74 18.27 63.52
CA MET A 91 25.66 18.25 62.54
C MET A 91 26.15 17.90 61.13
N THR A 92 27.45 18.03 60.86
CA THR A 92 28.08 17.70 59.57
C THR A 92 27.90 16.20 59.28
N GLY A 93 27.51 15.88 58.05
CA GLY A 93 27.34 14.50 57.62
C GLY A 93 27.02 14.37 56.14
N ASN A 94 27.43 13.24 55.59
CA ASN A 94 27.19 12.89 54.20
C ASN A 94 26.13 11.80 54.14
N GLU A 95 25.17 11.93 53.24
CA GLU A 95 24.05 11.02 53.12
C GLU A 95 23.98 10.42 51.73
N LEU A 96 24.03 9.10 51.65
CA LEU A 96 23.74 8.35 50.45
C LEU A 96 22.27 7.94 50.49
N ASN A 97 21.46 8.44 49.56
CA ASN A 97 20.02 8.18 49.51
C ASN A 97 19.65 7.49 48.19
N LEU A 98 18.92 6.38 48.28
CA LEU A 98 18.35 5.64 47.16
C LEU A 98 16.83 5.81 47.19
N ALA A 99 16.26 6.36 46.11
CA ALA A 99 14.82 6.62 46.00
C ALA A 99 14.21 5.98 44.75
N GLN A 100 13.09 5.28 44.90
CA GLN A 100 12.29 4.71 43.82
C GLN A 100 10.88 5.27 43.87
N THR A 101 10.39 5.77 42.73
CA THR A 101 8.99 6.21 42.62
C THR A 101 8.15 5.12 41.97
N PHE A 102 7.03 4.79 42.63
CA PHE A 102 6.00 3.87 42.19
C PHE A 102 4.77 4.70 41.78
N PRO A 103 4.45 4.79 40.49
CA PRO A 103 3.28 5.48 40.03
C PRO A 103 2.01 4.77 40.50
N PHE A 104 0.90 5.51 40.62
CA PHE A 104 -0.38 4.93 40.99
C PHE A 104 -0.73 3.73 40.09
N PRO A 105 -1.29 2.63 40.64
CA PRO A 105 -1.64 1.44 39.86
C PRO A 105 -2.46 1.80 38.61
N GLY A 106 -2.07 1.22 37.47
CA GLY A 106 -2.71 1.48 36.17
C GLY A 106 -2.05 2.57 35.32
N LYS A 107 -1.24 3.49 35.89
CA LYS A 107 -0.58 4.55 35.09
C LYS A 107 0.41 3.99 34.06
N LEU A 108 1.22 3.01 34.45
CA LEU A 108 2.16 2.33 33.55
C LEU A 108 1.44 1.49 32.51
N ALA A 109 0.32 0.85 32.88
CA ALA A 109 -0.50 0.09 31.94
C ALA A 109 -1.09 1.03 30.88
N ALA A 110 -1.64 2.18 31.27
CA ALA A 110 -2.19 3.18 30.36
C ALA A 110 -1.12 3.77 29.41
N LYS A 111 0.08 4.09 29.92
CA LYS A 111 1.22 4.50 29.08
C LYS A 111 1.63 3.42 28.09
N GLY A 112 1.67 2.17 28.54
CA GLY A 112 1.94 1.01 27.69
C GLY A 112 0.90 0.83 26.59
N GLU A 113 -0.38 0.98 26.92
CA GLU A 113 -1.49 0.91 25.96
C GLU A 113 -1.37 2.01 24.89
N MET A 114 -1.08 3.25 25.30
CA MET A 114 -0.83 4.34 24.34
C MET A 114 0.31 4.01 23.37
N ALA A 115 1.42 3.45 23.88
CA ALA A 115 2.56 3.05 23.05
C ALA A 115 2.23 1.86 22.13
N GLU A 116 1.44 0.90 22.60
CA GLU A 116 0.98 -0.26 21.82
C GLU A 116 0.05 0.16 20.68
N GLN A 117 -0.96 1.00 20.97
CA GLN A 117 -1.85 1.54 19.94
C GLN A 117 -1.09 2.41 18.92
N GLN A 118 -0.04 3.13 19.35
CA GLN A 118 0.84 3.85 18.44
C GLN A 118 1.63 2.92 17.51
N ALA A 119 2.07 1.76 18.02
CA ALA A 119 2.74 0.75 17.21
C ALA A 119 1.79 0.10 16.20
N LEU A 120 0.55 -0.20 16.61
CA LEU A 120 -0.50 -0.70 15.72
C LEU A 120 -0.85 0.29 14.61
N TRP A 121 -0.90 1.60 14.91
CA TRP A 121 -1.03 2.63 13.89
C TRP A 121 0.06 2.49 12.81
N PHE A 122 1.33 2.47 13.21
CA PHE A 122 2.45 2.38 12.26
C PHE A 122 2.54 1.03 11.56
N ARG A 123 2.08 -0.06 12.18
CA ARG A 123 1.92 -1.35 11.51
C ARG A 123 0.98 -1.25 10.34
N GLY A 124 -0.23 -0.70 10.54
CA GLY A 124 -1.19 -0.54 9.46
C GLY A 124 -0.72 0.46 8.39
N VAL A 125 0.02 1.52 8.75
CA VAL A 125 0.67 2.41 7.76
C VAL A 125 1.69 1.63 6.90
N TYR A 126 2.49 0.75 7.49
CA TYR A 126 3.44 -0.09 6.76
C TYR A 126 2.73 -1.07 5.81
N GLU A 127 1.67 -1.73 6.29
CA GLU A 127 0.91 -2.70 5.47
C GLU A 127 0.12 -2.02 4.34
N ASP A 128 -0.52 -0.86 4.60
CA ASP A 128 -1.17 -0.06 3.54
C ASP A 128 -0.13 0.50 2.54
N GLY A 129 1.06 0.87 3.04
CA GLY A 129 2.20 1.26 2.22
C GLY A 129 2.60 0.19 1.19
N LYS A 130 2.42 -1.11 1.50
CA LYS A 130 2.62 -2.19 0.51
C LYS A 130 1.58 -2.12 -0.60
N LEU A 131 0.29 -1.95 -0.27
CA LEU A 131 -0.79 -1.83 -1.25
C LEU A 131 -0.57 -0.61 -2.16
N GLN A 132 -0.19 0.53 -1.58
CA GLN A 132 0.12 1.74 -2.35
C GLN A 132 1.37 1.57 -3.23
N LEU A 133 2.39 0.85 -2.76
CA LEU A 133 3.56 0.55 -3.58
C LEU A 133 3.20 -0.36 -4.76
N VAL A 134 2.39 -1.40 -4.54
CA VAL A 134 1.88 -2.27 -5.62
C VAL A 134 1.12 -1.43 -6.66
N LYS A 135 0.22 -0.55 -6.24
CA LYS A 135 -0.51 0.38 -7.12
C LYS A 135 0.45 1.24 -7.95
N LYS A 136 1.44 1.88 -7.31
CA LYS A 136 2.44 2.72 -8.01
C LYS A 136 3.21 1.92 -9.06
N VAL A 137 3.65 0.71 -8.74
CA VAL A 137 4.37 -0.17 -9.68
C VAL A 137 3.48 -0.57 -10.86
N LYS A 138 2.22 -0.97 -10.59
CA LYS A 138 1.24 -1.31 -11.64
C LYS A 138 0.94 -0.08 -12.52
N ASP A 139 0.73 1.10 -11.94
CA ASP A 139 0.50 2.35 -12.69
C ASP A 139 1.67 2.69 -13.62
N SER A 140 2.91 2.67 -13.11
CA SER A 140 4.10 2.93 -13.92
C SER A 140 4.33 1.87 -14.99
N TYR A 141 4.02 0.59 -14.72
CA TYR A 141 4.07 -0.48 -15.71
C TYR A 141 3.06 -0.27 -16.87
N TYR A 142 1.81 0.07 -16.56
CA TYR A 142 0.79 0.33 -17.57
C TYR A 142 1.01 1.63 -18.35
N ARG A 143 1.60 2.66 -17.71
CA ARG A 143 2.07 3.84 -18.42
C ARG A 143 3.21 3.52 -19.38
N LEU A 144 4.16 2.66 -18.97
CA LEU A 144 5.26 2.23 -19.82
C LEU A 144 4.73 1.43 -21.02
N PHE A 145 3.77 0.52 -20.79
CA PHE A 145 3.05 -0.18 -21.85
C PHE A 145 2.51 0.80 -22.89
N PHE A 146 1.73 1.79 -22.46
CA PHE A 146 1.14 2.76 -23.38
C PHE A 146 2.19 3.50 -24.22
N GLN A 147 3.30 3.93 -23.61
CA GLN A 147 4.39 4.58 -24.36
C GLN A 147 5.02 3.63 -25.39
N ASP A 148 5.23 2.36 -25.04
CA ASP A 148 5.79 1.35 -25.94
C ASP A 148 4.87 1.08 -27.13
N GLN A 149 3.55 0.97 -26.88
CA GLN A 149 2.56 0.83 -27.95
C GLN A 149 2.51 2.08 -28.83
N GLY A 150 2.53 3.28 -28.22
CA GLY A 150 2.54 4.55 -28.95
C GLY A 150 3.76 4.69 -29.86
N ILE A 151 4.96 4.34 -29.37
CA ILE A 151 6.20 4.32 -30.16
C ILE A 151 6.09 3.31 -31.32
N ARG A 152 5.50 2.14 -31.10
CA ARG A 152 5.31 1.16 -32.17
C ARG A 152 4.35 1.69 -33.25
N ILE A 153 3.19 2.18 -32.84
CA ILE A 153 2.15 2.72 -33.74
C ILE A 153 2.69 3.89 -34.55
N ILE A 154 3.41 4.82 -33.92
CA ILE A 154 3.90 5.99 -34.63
C ILE A 154 4.97 5.63 -35.66
N ASN A 155 5.85 4.67 -35.36
CA ASN A 155 6.81 4.17 -36.36
C ASN A 155 6.11 3.49 -37.54
N GLN A 156 5.05 2.70 -37.27
CA GLN A 156 4.23 2.10 -38.33
C GLN A 156 3.56 3.17 -39.20
N ASN A 157 3.02 4.22 -38.58
CA ASN A 157 2.36 5.31 -39.31
C ASN A 157 3.35 6.21 -40.07
N ILE A 158 4.58 6.40 -39.57
CA ILE A 158 5.64 7.05 -40.33
C ILE A 158 5.97 6.25 -41.60
N ALA A 159 6.07 4.92 -41.50
CA ALA A 159 6.31 4.07 -42.67
C ALA A 159 5.16 4.15 -43.70
N ILE A 160 3.91 4.10 -43.24
CA ILE A 160 2.74 4.27 -44.13
C ILE A 160 2.75 5.65 -44.79
N LEU A 161 3.11 6.69 -44.04
CA LEU A 161 3.16 8.06 -44.58
C LEU A 161 4.33 8.24 -45.56
N ASP A 162 5.45 7.54 -45.37
CA ASP A 162 6.55 7.47 -46.34
C ASP A 162 6.09 6.88 -47.68
N ASP A 163 5.28 5.81 -47.64
CA ASP A 163 4.67 5.23 -48.85
C ASP A 163 3.71 6.22 -49.54
N VAL A 164 2.91 6.95 -48.75
CA VAL A 164 2.00 7.99 -49.26
C VAL A 164 2.77 9.16 -49.88
N ILE A 165 3.88 9.59 -49.27
CA ILE A 165 4.77 10.63 -49.83
C ILE A 165 5.29 10.17 -51.19
N HIS A 166 5.85 8.96 -51.29
CA HIS A 166 6.36 8.41 -52.55
C HIS A 166 5.26 8.34 -53.64
N LEU A 167 4.04 7.96 -53.26
CA LEU A 167 2.90 7.96 -54.18
C LEU A 167 2.54 9.37 -54.68
N THR A 168 2.52 10.36 -53.78
CA THR A 168 2.24 11.76 -54.16
C THR A 168 3.34 12.35 -55.05
N GLU A 169 4.61 12.03 -54.79
CA GLU A 169 5.75 12.44 -55.61
C GLU A 169 5.67 11.86 -57.01
N THR A 170 5.38 10.56 -57.12
CA THR A 170 5.20 9.88 -58.41
C THR A 170 4.09 10.53 -59.22
N LYS A 171 2.94 10.86 -58.59
CA LYS A 171 1.83 11.54 -59.25
C LYS A 171 2.18 12.97 -59.69
N TYR A 172 2.92 13.71 -58.87
CA TYR A 172 3.38 15.05 -59.21
C TYR A 172 4.33 15.03 -60.42
N GLN A 173 5.28 14.09 -60.46
CA GLN A 173 6.22 13.94 -61.58
C GLN A 173 5.53 13.65 -62.92
N VAL A 174 4.44 12.88 -62.92
CA VAL A 174 3.65 12.60 -64.14
C VAL A 174 2.57 13.64 -64.44
N GLY A 175 2.57 14.78 -63.72
CA GLY A 175 1.61 15.88 -63.91
C GLY A 175 0.17 15.58 -63.46
N LYS A 176 -0.03 14.52 -62.66
CA LYS A 176 -1.35 14.06 -62.16
C LYS A 176 -1.56 14.32 -60.66
N GLY A 177 -0.71 15.12 -60.02
CA GLY A 177 -0.79 15.47 -58.60
C GLY A 177 -0.28 16.88 -58.33
N LEU A 178 -0.58 17.43 -57.16
CA LEU A 178 -0.16 18.77 -56.76
C LEU A 178 1.09 18.71 -55.88
N GLN A 179 2.03 19.66 -56.04
CA GLN A 179 3.18 19.80 -55.15
C GLN A 179 2.76 20.02 -53.69
N GLN A 180 1.60 20.67 -53.49
CA GLN A 180 1.02 20.90 -52.17
C GLN A 180 0.74 19.59 -51.42
N ASP A 181 0.37 18.52 -52.12
CA ASP A 181 0.06 17.22 -51.51
C ASP A 181 1.33 16.58 -50.92
N VAL A 182 2.42 16.62 -51.69
CA VAL A 182 3.76 16.17 -51.25
C VAL A 182 4.21 16.94 -50.01
N LEU A 183 4.14 18.27 -50.06
CA LEU A 183 4.57 19.13 -48.95
C LEU A 183 3.74 18.89 -47.69
N LYS A 184 2.41 18.71 -47.82
CA LYS A 184 1.53 18.40 -46.69
C LYS A 184 1.87 17.05 -46.06
N ALA A 185 2.11 16.02 -46.87
CA ALA A 185 2.52 14.71 -46.38
C ALA A 185 3.85 14.77 -45.60
N GLN A 186 4.85 15.49 -46.13
CA GLN A 186 6.14 15.70 -45.47
C GLN A 186 6.02 16.48 -44.15
N VAL A 187 5.11 17.47 -44.07
CA VAL A 187 4.82 18.18 -42.83
C VAL A 187 4.20 17.26 -41.78
N GLU A 188 3.20 16.44 -42.15
CA GLU A 188 2.59 15.49 -41.22
C GLU A 188 3.61 14.44 -40.73
N ARG A 189 4.51 13.99 -41.60
CA ARG A 189 5.61 13.11 -41.20
C ARG A 189 6.51 13.74 -40.16
N SER A 190 6.88 15.01 -40.38
CA SER A 190 7.70 15.76 -39.43
C SER A 190 7.00 15.92 -38.07
N LYS A 191 5.67 16.11 -38.05
CA LYS A 191 4.88 16.14 -36.82
C LYS A 191 4.85 14.78 -36.11
N LEU A 192 4.75 13.67 -36.84
CA LEU A 192 4.86 12.33 -36.25
C LEU A 192 6.26 12.07 -35.67
N MET A 193 7.32 12.55 -36.31
CA MET A 193 8.68 12.47 -35.76
C MET A 193 8.83 13.27 -34.46
N ASP A 194 8.30 14.49 -34.40
CA ASP A 194 8.27 15.30 -33.17
C ASP A 194 7.53 14.58 -32.02
N LYS A 195 6.37 14.00 -32.33
CA LYS A 195 5.62 13.20 -31.36
C LYS A 195 6.37 11.94 -30.92
N LEU A 196 7.13 11.29 -31.81
CA LEU A 196 7.98 10.15 -31.48
C LEU A 196 9.09 10.53 -30.50
N PHE A 197 9.70 11.71 -30.65
CA PHE A 197 10.68 12.21 -29.68
C PHE A 197 10.04 12.40 -28.29
N SER A 198 8.84 12.98 -28.26
CA SER A 198 8.09 13.15 -27.02
C SER A 198 7.76 11.82 -26.33
N LEU A 199 7.26 10.83 -27.08
CA LEU A 199 6.97 9.49 -26.54
C LEU A 199 8.22 8.78 -26.01
N LYS A 200 9.34 8.86 -26.74
CA LYS A 200 10.63 8.30 -26.31
C LYS A 200 11.14 8.95 -25.02
N GLN A 201 11.03 10.27 -24.90
CA GLN A 201 11.40 10.98 -23.68
C GLN A 201 10.52 10.58 -22.50
N MET A 202 9.19 10.53 -22.68
CA MET A 202 8.26 10.10 -21.63
C MET A 202 8.52 8.65 -21.19
N ARG A 203 8.81 7.75 -22.14
CA ARG A 203 9.21 6.36 -21.85
C ARG A 203 10.43 6.31 -20.93
N VAL A 204 11.46 7.11 -21.20
CA VAL A 204 12.67 7.19 -20.36
C VAL A 204 12.33 7.65 -18.95
N SER A 205 11.48 8.68 -18.80
CA SER A 205 11.04 9.17 -17.49
C SER A 205 10.24 8.14 -16.70
N ILE A 206 9.29 7.44 -17.35
CA ILE A 206 8.48 6.40 -16.69
C ILE A 206 9.33 5.19 -16.29
N LEU A 207 10.30 4.79 -17.14
CA LEU A 207 11.24 3.73 -16.80
C LEU A 207 12.11 4.11 -15.60
N ALA A 208 12.60 5.34 -15.56
CA ALA A 208 13.36 5.85 -14.42
C ALA A 208 12.51 5.81 -13.13
N ASP A 209 11.27 6.28 -13.18
CA ASP A 209 10.33 6.25 -12.05
C ASP A 209 10.11 4.80 -11.54
N LEU A 210 9.78 3.86 -12.43
CA LEU A 210 9.63 2.44 -12.10
C LEU A 210 10.89 1.86 -11.44
N ASN A 211 12.07 2.23 -11.93
CA ASN A 211 13.34 1.79 -11.35
C ASN A 211 13.60 2.42 -9.97
N THR A 212 13.15 3.64 -9.70
CA THR A 212 13.26 4.23 -8.36
C THR A 212 12.40 3.48 -7.34
N LEU A 213 11.19 3.06 -7.72
CA LEU A 213 10.31 2.24 -6.88
C LEU A 213 10.96 0.89 -6.51
N ARG A 214 11.78 0.35 -7.41
CA ARG A 214 12.52 -0.93 -7.26
C ARG A 214 13.89 -0.79 -6.60
N ASN A 215 14.34 0.45 -6.32
CA ASN A 215 15.70 0.73 -5.87
C ASN A 215 16.78 0.22 -6.85
N GLN A 216 16.55 0.40 -8.15
CA GLN A 216 17.45 -0.01 -9.23
C GLN A 216 18.03 1.23 -9.95
N PRO A 217 19.16 1.09 -10.68
CA PRO A 217 19.67 2.16 -11.53
C PRO A 217 18.59 2.66 -12.51
N THR A 218 18.44 3.98 -12.63
CA THR A 218 17.34 4.61 -13.38
C THR A 218 17.27 4.19 -14.85
N ALA A 219 18.42 3.86 -15.45
CA ALA A 219 18.53 3.42 -16.85
C ALA A 219 18.42 1.89 -17.05
N LYS A 220 18.20 1.09 -15.98
CA LYS A 220 18.09 -0.37 -16.10
C LYS A 220 16.87 -0.71 -16.96
N GLN A 221 17.09 -1.48 -18.02
CA GLN A 221 15.99 -1.90 -18.89
C GLN A 221 15.11 -2.93 -18.19
N VAL A 222 13.84 -2.95 -18.59
CA VAL A 222 12.85 -3.95 -18.18
C VAL A 222 12.30 -4.63 -19.42
N THR A 223 11.82 -5.86 -19.25
CA THR A 223 11.08 -6.55 -20.30
C THR A 223 9.88 -5.70 -20.71
N PRO A 224 9.70 -5.41 -22.01
CA PRO A 224 8.59 -4.59 -22.48
C PRO A 224 7.26 -5.15 -21.99
N PRO A 225 6.36 -4.31 -21.45
CA PRO A 225 5.02 -4.75 -21.10
C PRO A 225 4.28 -5.29 -22.33
N ALA A 226 3.70 -6.48 -22.20
CA ALA A 226 2.81 -7.07 -23.19
C ALA A 226 1.45 -7.29 -22.54
N ILE A 227 0.43 -6.62 -23.06
CA ILE A 227 -0.95 -6.71 -22.59
C ILE A 227 -1.80 -6.94 -23.82
N GLU A 228 -2.32 -8.16 -23.93
CA GLU A 228 -3.15 -8.56 -25.06
C GLU A 228 -4.64 -8.32 -24.76
N GLU A 229 -5.05 -8.50 -23.49
CA GLU A 229 -6.45 -8.40 -23.07
C GLU A 229 -6.68 -7.62 -21.77
N MET A 230 -7.94 -7.24 -21.56
CA MET A 230 -8.41 -6.60 -20.33
C MET A 230 -8.51 -7.62 -19.20
N THR A 231 -8.04 -7.24 -18.01
CA THR A 231 -8.26 -8.05 -16.80
C THR A 231 -9.76 -8.07 -16.49
N PRO A 232 -10.43 -9.23 -16.44
CA PRO A 232 -11.84 -9.29 -16.10
C PRO A 232 -12.04 -8.85 -14.63
N VAL A 233 -12.98 -7.95 -14.39
CA VAL A 233 -13.38 -7.53 -13.05
C VAL A 233 -14.89 -7.72 -12.92
N GLU A 234 -15.29 -8.76 -12.19
CA GLU A 234 -16.71 -9.14 -12.00
C GLU A 234 -17.27 -8.68 -10.64
N VAL A 235 -16.48 -7.96 -9.86
CA VAL A 235 -16.83 -7.52 -8.51
C VAL A 235 -17.63 -6.22 -8.56
N GLU A 236 -18.78 -6.20 -7.88
CA GLU A 236 -19.64 -5.02 -7.80
C GLU A 236 -19.08 -3.94 -6.86
N LEU A 237 -19.43 -2.68 -7.09
CA LEU A 237 -18.93 -1.54 -6.29
C LEU A 237 -19.21 -1.69 -4.78
N ASN A 238 -20.39 -2.19 -4.41
CA ASN A 238 -20.76 -2.40 -3.01
C ASN A 238 -19.85 -3.41 -2.31
N GLU A 239 -19.41 -4.45 -3.02
CA GLU A 239 -18.50 -5.47 -2.49
C GLU A 239 -17.10 -4.89 -2.28
N LEU A 240 -16.62 -4.05 -3.21
CA LEU A 240 -15.35 -3.33 -3.05
C LEU A 240 -15.36 -2.38 -1.85
N GLN A 241 -16.48 -1.68 -1.62
CA GLN A 241 -16.64 -0.78 -0.47
C GLN A 241 -16.61 -1.54 0.85
N GLN A 242 -17.37 -2.63 0.98
CA GLN A 242 -17.33 -3.50 2.17
C GLN A 242 -15.97 -4.15 2.35
N GLY A 243 -15.35 -4.55 1.24
CA GLY A 243 -14.00 -5.08 1.19
C GLY A 243 -12.97 -4.12 1.75
N SER A 244 -13.07 -2.84 1.39
CA SER A 244 -12.15 -1.79 1.86
C SER A 244 -12.12 -1.69 3.38
N GLU A 245 -13.28 -1.67 4.04
CA GLU A 245 -13.36 -1.55 5.50
C GLU A 245 -12.75 -2.76 6.23
N LYS A 246 -12.76 -3.93 5.58
CA LYS A 246 -12.27 -5.19 6.15
C LYS A 246 -10.79 -5.44 5.87
N HIS A 247 -10.33 -5.17 4.65
CA HIS A 247 -9.00 -5.59 4.19
C HIS A 247 -7.98 -4.46 4.15
N ARG A 248 -8.41 -3.19 4.06
CA ARG A 248 -7.46 -2.06 4.01
C ARG A 248 -6.87 -1.77 5.40
N PRO A 249 -5.56 -1.91 5.61
CA PRO A 249 -4.95 -1.83 6.95
C PRO A 249 -5.12 -0.49 7.66
N LEU A 250 -5.24 0.62 6.92
CA LEU A 250 -5.40 1.96 7.52
C LEU A 250 -6.70 2.12 8.32
N TYR A 251 -7.78 1.39 8.02
CA TYR A 251 -8.98 1.43 8.87
C TYR A 251 -8.67 0.95 10.29
N ALA A 252 -7.87 -0.11 10.42
CA ALA A 252 -7.41 -0.60 11.72
C ALA A 252 -6.47 0.41 12.39
N SER A 253 -5.59 1.09 11.63
CA SER A 253 -4.74 2.18 12.15
C SER A 253 -5.59 3.28 12.77
N TYR A 254 -6.59 3.83 12.06
CA TYR A 254 -7.46 4.88 12.60
C TYR A 254 -8.24 4.43 13.83
N ARG A 255 -8.67 3.17 13.91
CA ARG A 255 -9.25 2.61 15.14
C ARG A 255 -8.24 2.62 16.29
N SER A 256 -7.00 2.19 16.05
CA SER A 256 -5.92 2.29 17.05
C SER A 256 -5.62 3.73 17.46
N LEU A 257 -5.75 4.71 16.56
CA LEU A 257 -5.60 6.12 16.94
C LEU A 257 -6.67 6.56 17.95
N ILE A 258 -7.91 6.18 17.74
CA ILE A 258 -9.01 6.43 18.68
C ILE A 258 -8.72 5.75 20.03
N GLU A 259 -8.32 4.47 20.03
CA GLU A 259 -7.97 3.74 21.25
C GLU A 259 -6.76 4.35 21.98
N ARG A 260 -5.78 4.89 21.25
CA ARG A 260 -4.64 5.61 21.84
C ARG A 260 -5.12 6.81 22.66
N TYR A 261 -6.05 7.60 22.13
CA TYR A 261 -6.60 8.76 22.83
C TYR A 261 -7.52 8.37 24.00
N LYS A 262 -8.25 7.25 23.91
CA LYS A 262 -8.97 6.68 25.06
C LYS A 262 -8.01 6.26 26.17
N ALA A 263 -6.89 5.62 25.85
CA ALA A 263 -5.85 5.28 26.82
C ALA A 263 -5.20 6.54 27.43
N GLN A 264 -5.00 7.60 26.63
CA GLN A 264 -4.54 8.90 27.11
C GLN A 264 -5.53 9.55 28.08
N LYS A 265 -6.83 9.47 27.80
CA LYS A 265 -7.88 9.96 28.71
C LYS A 265 -7.84 9.22 30.04
N TYR A 266 -7.74 7.88 29.99
CA TYR A 266 -7.61 7.06 31.20
C TYR A 266 -6.35 7.41 32.00
N PHE A 267 -5.21 7.59 31.33
CA PHE A 267 -3.98 8.07 31.97
C PHE A 267 -4.17 9.44 32.65
N ALA A 268 -4.80 10.41 31.97
CA ALA A 268 -5.08 11.73 32.51
C ALA A 268 -6.02 11.70 33.72
N GLN A 269 -6.98 10.76 33.76
CA GLN A 269 -7.82 10.53 34.93
C GLN A 269 -7.02 9.95 36.11
N LEU A 270 -6.03 9.09 35.84
CA LEU A 270 -5.16 8.55 36.88
C LEU A 270 -4.20 9.60 37.47
N GLU A 271 -3.92 10.68 36.76
CA GLU A 271 -3.09 11.79 37.27
C GLU A 271 -3.72 12.52 38.47
N TYR A 272 -5.00 12.29 38.76
CA TYR A 272 -5.65 12.76 40.00
C TYR A 272 -5.20 11.99 41.25
N TYR A 273 -4.53 10.84 41.08
CA TYR A 273 -4.02 10.04 42.18
C TYR A 273 -2.51 10.22 42.38
N PRO A 274 -2.05 10.23 43.64
CA PRO A 274 -0.64 10.37 43.97
C PRO A 274 0.15 9.12 43.56
N ASN A 275 1.40 9.34 43.18
CA ASN A 275 2.47 8.36 43.13
C ASN A 275 3.11 8.25 44.52
N ILE A 276 3.69 7.10 44.82
CA ILE A 276 4.35 6.80 46.09
C ILE A 276 5.84 6.69 45.83
N THR A 277 6.66 7.45 46.54
CA THR A 277 8.13 7.35 46.50
C THR A 277 8.61 6.69 47.77
N VAL A 278 9.39 5.61 47.65
CA VAL A 278 10.06 4.97 48.78
C VAL A 278 11.54 5.32 48.70
N SER A 279 12.11 5.78 49.81
CA SER A 279 13.52 6.14 49.91
C SER A 279 14.20 5.47 51.10
N ALA A 280 15.46 5.12 50.94
CA ALA A 280 16.33 4.62 52.00
C ALA A 280 17.66 5.37 51.95
N GLY A 281 18.09 5.89 53.09
CA GLY A 281 19.31 6.66 53.23
C GLY A 281 20.28 6.07 54.25
N TYR A 282 21.55 6.27 53.99
CA TYR A 282 22.64 5.98 54.91
C TYR A 282 23.47 7.25 55.12
N ARG A 283 23.48 7.75 56.34
CA ARG A 283 24.22 8.94 56.73
C ARG A 283 25.45 8.55 57.52
N PHE A 284 26.62 8.94 57.02
CA PHE A 284 27.89 8.77 57.70
C PHE A 284 28.45 10.10 58.18
N ARG A 285 29.06 10.08 59.37
CA ARG A 285 29.52 11.27 60.09
C ARG A 285 30.91 11.04 60.66
N ALA A 286 31.68 12.12 60.81
CA ALA A 286 32.93 12.06 61.57
C ALA A 286 32.66 12.12 63.08
N THR A 287 33.56 11.51 63.85
CA THR A 287 33.58 11.67 65.31
C THR A 287 34.06 13.08 65.64
N VAL A 288 33.22 13.86 66.32
CA VAL A 288 33.51 15.24 66.73
C VAL A 288 33.60 15.33 68.25
N PRO A 289 34.57 16.06 68.83
CA PRO A 289 34.66 16.28 70.26
C PRO A 289 33.37 16.90 70.83
N GLY A 290 32.83 16.27 71.88
CA GLY A 290 31.58 16.73 72.51
C GLY A 290 30.29 16.21 71.86
N ASP A 291 30.38 15.39 70.81
CA ASP A 291 29.22 14.70 70.23
C ASP A 291 28.79 13.51 71.11
N PRO A 292 27.56 13.51 71.68
CA PRO A 292 27.07 12.41 72.53
C PRO A 292 26.94 11.08 71.79
N VAL A 293 26.84 11.09 70.45
CA VAL A 293 26.76 9.86 69.63
C VAL A 293 28.08 9.50 68.96
N GLN A 294 29.18 10.21 69.26
CA GLN A 294 30.55 9.91 68.82
C GLN A 294 30.72 9.68 67.30
N GLY A 295 29.95 10.37 66.46
CA GLY A 295 29.99 10.15 65.01
C GLY A 295 29.33 8.85 64.54
N ALA A 296 28.35 8.33 65.27
CA ALA A 296 27.56 7.18 64.83
C ALA A 296 26.87 7.44 63.48
N ASP A 297 26.80 6.38 62.67
CA ASP A 297 26.10 6.36 61.40
C ASP A 297 24.58 6.17 61.61
N PHE A 298 23.78 6.76 60.73
CA PHE A 298 22.32 6.70 60.80
C PHE A 298 21.73 6.12 59.52
N VAL A 299 20.70 5.28 59.68
CA VAL A 299 19.85 4.83 58.58
C VAL A 299 18.55 5.62 58.57
N SER A 300 18.08 6.00 57.39
CA SER A 300 16.79 6.67 57.18
C SER A 300 15.94 5.87 56.22
N ALA A 301 14.63 5.83 56.45
CA ALA A 301 13.66 5.30 55.52
C ALA A 301 12.50 6.29 55.41
N GLY A 302 12.00 6.51 54.20
CA GLY A 302 10.98 7.50 53.92
C GLY A 302 9.94 6.99 52.92
N VAL A 303 8.71 7.43 53.10
CA VAL A 303 7.63 7.28 52.13
C VAL A 303 7.10 8.67 51.81
N GLY A 304 7.20 9.07 50.55
CA GLY A 304 6.67 10.33 50.04
C GLY A 304 5.49 10.09 49.11
N ILE A 305 4.54 11.04 49.09
CA ILE A 305 3.45 11.07 48.11
C ILE A 305 3.45 12.42 47.41
N ASN A 306 3.33 12.45 46.08
CA ASN A 306 3.15 13.73 45.38
C ASN A 306 1.67 14.13 45.45
N LEU A 307 1.36 15.25 46.10
CA LEU A 307 -0.02 15.69 46.27
C LEU A 307 -0.55 16.39 45.00
N PRO A 308 -1.62 15.85 44.38
CA PRO A 308 -2.16 16.42 43.17
C PRO A 308 -3.07 17.63 43.48
N PHE A 309 -2.50 18.81 43.78
CA PHE A 309 -3.30 20.01 44.14
C PHE A 309 -3.87 20.79 42.94
N ASN A 310 -3.13 20.90 41.83
CA ASN A 310 -3.58 21.68 40.67
C ASN A 310 -4.68 20.95 39.86
N ARG A 311 -5.94 21.08 40.30
CA ARG A 311 -7.10 20.42 39.68
C ARG A 311 -7.39 20.93 38.27
N LYS A 312 -7.20 22.23 38.02
CA LYS A 312 -7.42 22.83 36.69
C LYS A 312 -6.52 22.17 35.65
N LYS A 313 -5.21 22.06 35.92
CA LYS A 313 -4.25 21.38 35.03
C LYS A 313 -4.72 19.99 34.60
N ARG A 314 -5.26 19.19 35.53
CA ARG A 314 -5.71 17.81 35.22
C ARG A 314 -7.03 17.78 34.49
N HIS A 315 -7.93 18.69 34.83
CA HIS A 315 -9.19 18.83 34.11
C HIS A 315 -8.92 19.15 32.63
N GLU A 316 -8.03 20.11 32.36
CA GLU A 316 -7.60 20.43 30.99
C GLU A 316 -6.91 19.24 30.31
N ALA A 317 -6.10 18.45 31.02
CA ALA A 317 -5.47 17.25 30.43
C ALA A 317 -6.49 16.15 30.05
N VAL A 318 -7.60 16.03 30.79
CA VAL A 318 -8.70 15.14 30.42
C VAL A 318 -9.47 15.70 29.22
N ALA A 319 -9.76 17.01 29.22
CA ALA A 319 -10.44 17.68 28.10
C ALA A 319 -9.61 17.66 26.80
N GLU A 320 -8.28 17.73 26.90
CA GLU A 320 -7.35 17.54 25.78
C GLU A 320 -7.50 16.14 25.19
N ALA A 321 -7.54 15.11 26.03
CA ALA A 321 -7.70 13.73 25.57
C ALA A 321 -9.09 13.49 24.96
N ASP A 322 -10.15 14.09 25.51
CA ASP A 322 -11.50 14.07 24.93
C ASP A 322 -11.52 14.69 23.53
N SER A 323 -10.95 15.89 23.37
CA SER A 323 -10.81 16.54 22.07
C SER A 323 -9.99 15.68 21.09
N GLY A 324 -9.00 14.95 21.59
CA GLY A 324 -8.21 14.00 20.80
C GLY A 324 -9.01 12.80 20.30
N ILE A 325 -9.97 12.28 21.08
CA ILE A 325 -10.90 11.21 20.66
C ILE A 325 -11.81 11.71 19.55
N ASP A 326 -12.38 12.92 19.71
CA ASP A 326 -13.25 13.52 18.70
C ASP A 326 -12.49 13.76 17.39
N MET A 327 -11.29 14.35 17.47
CA MET A 327 -10.39 14.54 16.34
C MET A 327 -10.08 13.21 15.62
N ALA A 328 -9.71 12.16 16.37
CA ALA A 328 -9.39 10.86 15.78
C ALA A 328 -10.62 10.20 15.10
N SER A 329 -11.82 10.41 15.66
CA SER A 329 -13.08 9.92 15.10
C SER A 329 -13.44 10.64 13.81
N ASP A 330 -13.28 11.97 13.76
CA ASP A 330 -13.50 12.75 12.55
C ASP A 330 -12.47 12.43 11.47
N GLN A 331 -11.21 12.18 11.85
CA GLN A 331 -10.19 11.70 10.91
C GLN A 331 -10.52 10.32 10.33
N TYR A 332 -11.07 9.40 11.12
CA TYR A 332 -11.58 8.11 10.63
C TYR A 332 -12.71 8.32 9.61
N ASN A 333 -13.66 9.22 9.90
CA ASN A 333 -14.79 9.50 9.02
C ASN A 333 -14.35 10.18 7.72
N ASP A 334 -13.43 11.15 7.78
CA ASP A 334 -12.84 11.79 6.60
C ASP A 334 -12.10 10.78 5.72
N PHE A 335 -11.28 9.93 6.34
CA PHE A 335 -10.62 8.83 5.62
C PHE A 335 -11.64 7.93 4.93
N ARG A 336 -12.66 7.45 5.66
CA ARG A 336 -13.72 6.61 5.11
C ARG A 336 -14.42 7.27 3.92
N ASN A 337 -14.81 8.54 4.04
CA ASN A 337 -15.45 9.28 2.96
C ASN A 337 -14.56 9.39 1.73
N LYS A 338 -13.26 9.63 1.91
CA LYS A 338 -12.28 9.67 0.80
C LYS A 338 -12.12 8.30 0.13
N VAL A 339 -12.05 7.22 0.89
CA VAL A 339 -11.98 5.86 0.32
C VAL A 339 -13.23 5.54 -0.48
N LEU A 340 -14.41 5.82 0.05
CA LEU A 340 -15.69 5.58 -0.64
C LEU A 340 -15.80 6.41 -1.92
N PHE A 341 -15.40 7.68 -1.88
CA PHE A 341 -15.32 8.53 -3.06
C PHE A 341 -14.35 7.97 -4.10
N ASN A 342 -13.12 7.64 -3.71
CA ASN A 342 -12.10 7.10 -4.61
C ASN A 342 -12.54 5.79 -5.26
N LEU A 343 -13.17 4.89 -4.50
CA LEU A 343 -13.72 3.65 -5.03
C LEU A 343 -14.81 3.91 -6.06
N HIS A 344 -15.76 4.79 -5.73
CA HIS A 344 -16.87 5.12 -6.63
C HIS A 344 -16.38 5.77 -7.93
N ASP A 345 -15.50 6.77 -7.82
CA ASP A 345 -14.93 7.47 -8.98
C ASP A 345 -14.07 6.54 -9.85
N THR A 346 -13.17 5.76 -9.23
CA THR A 346 -12.29 4.82 -9.97
C THR A 346 -13.11 3.72 -10.63
N TYR A 347 -14.17 3.22 -9.98
CA TYR A 347 -15.06 2.21 -10.55
C TYR A 347 -15.82 2.74 -11.75
N ALA A 348 -16.39 3.95 -11.65
CA ALA A 348 -17.07 4.60 -12.77
C ALA A 348 -16.12 4.84 -13.95
N GLN A 349 -14.87 5.25 -13.67
CA GLN A 349 -13.85 5.41 -14.71
C GLN A 349 -13.43 4.08 -15.35
N MET A 350 -13.31 3.02 -14.55
CA MET A 350 -13.04 1.66 -15.04
C MET A 350 -14.15 1.18 -15.98
N GLU A 351 -15.43 1.30 -15.58
CA GLU A 351 -16.58 0.89 -16.40
C GLU A 351 -16.68 1.71 -17.70
N LYS A 352 -16.47 3.02 -17.63
CA LYS A 352 -16.37 3.87 -18.82
C LYS A 352 -15.26 3.38 -19.76
N ASN A 353 -14.07 3.11 -19.23
CA ASN A 353 -12.94 2.64 -20.03
C ASN A 353 -13.20 1.25 -20.61
N ARG A 354 -13.81 0.32 -19.86
CA ARG A 354 -14.23 -1.01 -20.34
C ARG A 354 -15.09 -0.90 -21.60
N ASN A 355 -16.14 -0.09 -21.54
CA ASN A 355 -17.04 0.15 -22.66
C ASN A 355 -16.32 0.79 -23.85
N GLN A 356 -15.41 1.74 -23.59
CA GLN A 356 -14.61 2.38 -24.63
C GLN A 356 -13.64 1.41 -25.31
N VAL A 357 -12.93 0.55 -24.57
CA VAL A 357 -12.04 -0.48 -25.16
C VAL A 357 -12.85 -1.40 -26.08
N SER A 358 -14.03 -1.85 -25.64
CA SER A 358 -14.92 -2.66 -26.46
C SER A 358 -15.32 -1.94 -27.76
N LEU A 359 -15.81 -0.70 -27.65
CA LEU A 359 -16.24 0.12 -28.79
C LEU A 359 -15.09 0.37 -29.79
N TYR A 360 -13.89 0.67 -29.31
CA TYR A 360 -12.73 0.85 -30.17
C TYR A 360 -12.34 -0.45 -30.89
N LYS A 361 -12.27 -1.57 -30.16
CA LYS A 361 -11.84 -2.88 -30.70
C LYS A 361 -12.83 -3.42 -31.73
N THR A 362 -14.14 -3.32 -31.48
CA THR A 362 -15.16 -3.98 -32.32
C THR A 362 -15.80 -3.06 -33.35
N GLY A 363 -15.78 -1.74 -33.14
CA GLY A 363 -16.47 -0.76 -33.98
C GLY A 363 -15.51 0.21 -34.67
N ILE A 364 -14.90 1.10 -33.88
CA ILE A 364 -14.19 2.28 -34.43
C ILE A 364 -12.95 1.87 -35.23
N LEU A 365 -12.08 1.01 -34.70
CA LEU A 365 -10.84 0.63 -35.38
C LEU A 365 -11.09 -0.10 -36.71
N PRO A 366 -11.94 -1.15 -36.78
CA PRO A 366 -12.26 -1.79 -38.05
C PRO A 366 -12.86 -0.84 -39.09
N GLN A 367 -13.77 0.06 -38.67
CA GLN A 367 -14.40 1.03 -39.58
C GLN A 367 -13.41 2.08 -40.08
N ALA A 368 -12.54 2.58 -39.21
CA ALA A 368 -11.50 3.54 -39.57
C ALA A 368 -10.46 2.91 -40.52
N ASP A 369 -10.07 1.65 -40.29
CA ASP A 369 -9.17 0.91 -41.17
C ASP A 369 -9.80 0.70 -42.55
N GLN A 370 -11.04 0.23 -42.60
CA GLN A 370 -11.79 0.08 -43.87
C GLN A 370 -11.93 1.42 -44.62
N THR A 371 -12.17 2.51 -43.89
CA THR A 371 -12.27 3.86 -44.47
C THR A 371 -10.92 4.29 -45.08
N PHE A 372 -9.82 4.06 -44.37
CA PHE A 372 -8.48 4.34 -44.88
C PHE A 372 -8.16 3.52 -46.13
N GLN A 373 -8.43 2.20 -46.11
CA GLN A 373 -8.18 1.33 -47.27
C GLN A 373 -9.02 1.74 -48.49
N ALA A 374 -10.29 2.11 -48.28
CA ALA A 374 -11.16 2.60 -49.35
C ALA A 374 -10.66 3.94 -49.92
N SER A 375 -10.28 4.89 -49.06
CA SER A 375 -9.70 6.18 -49.47
C SER A 375 -8.38 6.00 -50.23
N LEU A 376 -7.53 5.05 -49.81
CA LEU A 376 -6.27 4.73 -50.47
C LEU A 376 -6.51 4.20 -51.88
N ALA A 377 -7.40 3.22 -52.03
CA ALA A 377 -7.78 2.66 -53.32
C ALA A 377 -8.40 3.73 -54.24
N ALA A 378 -9.32 4.55 -53.71
CA ALA A 378 -9.95 5.63 -54.47
C ALA A 378 -8.96 6.71 -54.90
N TYR A 379 -7.99 7.06 -54.04
CA TYR A 379 -6.93 8.00 -54.37
C TYR A 379 -6.04 7.48 -55.49
N GLN A 380 -5.65 6.20 -55.47
CA GLN A 380 -4.84 5.59 -56.53
C GLN A 380 -5.47 5.73 -57.92
N VAL A 381 -6.81 5.66 -58.01
CA VAL A 381 -7.58 5.84 -59.26
C VAL A 381 -8.12 7.26 -59.49
N ASN A 382 -7.62 8.27 -58.76
CA ASN A 382 -8.03 9.68 -58.85
C ASN A 382 -9.52 9.94 -58.61
N LYS A 383 -10.17 9.13 -57.77
CA LYS A 383 -11.58 9.28 -57.37
C LYS A 383 -11.79 10.07 -56.08
N VAL A 384 -10.73 10.23 -55.29
CA VAL A 384 -10.69 10.99 -54.03
C VAL A 384 -9.45 11.90 -54.04
N ASP A 385 -9.53 13.06 -53.39
CA ASP A 385 -8.42 14.00 -53.22
C ASP A 385 -7.47 13.58 -52.10
N PHE A 386 -6.25 14.11 -52.12
CA PHE A 386 -5.21 13.75 -51.16
C PHE A 386 -5.61 14.07 -49.71
N LEU A 387 -6.35 15.15 -49.47
CA LEU A 387 -6.73 15.56 -48.12
C LEU A 387 -7.67 14.56 -47.43
N ASN A 388 -8.61 13.98 -48.16
CA ASN A 388 -9.47 12.93 -47.61
C ASN A 388 -8.68 11.64 -47.30
N LEU A 389 -7.71 11.27 -48.16
CA LEU A 389 -6.80 10.16 -47.84
C LEU A 389 -6.01 10.44 -46.56
N LEU A 390 -5.37 11.61 -46.49
CA LEU A 390 -4.58 12.01 -45.33
C LEU A 390 -5.42 12.06 -44.05
N ASP A 391 -6.63 12.62 -44.11
CA ASP A 391 -7.55 12.68 -42.95
C ASP A 391 -7.97 11.29 -42.48
N SER A 392 -8.24 10.36 -43.40
CA SER A 392 -8.57 8.97 -43.04
C SER A 392 -7.39 8.25 -42.36
N LEU A 393 -6.15 8.48 -42.82
CA LEU A 393 -4.94 7.94 -42.20
C LEU A 393 -4.70 8.53 -40.79
N LEU A 394 -4.77 9.86 -40.67
CA LEU A 394 -4.58 10.54 -39.39
C LEU A 394 -5.67 10.17 -38.37
N SER A 395 -6.91 9.95 -38.83
CA SER A 395 -8.00 9.47 -37.99
C SER A 395 -7.77 8.03 -37.52
N LEU A 396 -7.34 7.12 -38.41
CA LEU A 396 -6.97 5.75 -38.02
C LEU A 396 -5.85 5.75 -36.97
N TYR A 397 -4.79 6.52 -37.21
CA TYR A 397 -3.70 6.70 -36.25
C TYR A 397 -4.19 7.18 -34.88
N ARG A 398 -5.03 8.23 -34.85
CA ARG A 398 -5.59 8.77 -33.60
C ARG A 398 -6.36 7.69 -32.84
N TYR A 399 -7.24 6.95 -33.51
CA TYR A 399 -8.02 5.90 -32.86
C TYR A 399 -7.17 4.72 -32.37
N GLN A 400 -6.06 4.41 -33.05
CA GLN A 400 -5.09 3.42 -32.56
C GLN A 400 -4.44 3.87 -31.25
N ILE A 401 -4.01 5.14 -31.16
CA ILE A 401 -3.45 5.69 -29.92
C ILE A 401 -4.50 5.72 -28.80
N ASP A 402 -5.70 6.20 -29.10
CA ASP A 402 -6.80 6.30 -28.13
C ASP A 402 -7.18 4.91 -27.57
N TYR A 403 -7.22 3.87 -28.41
CA TYR A 403 -7.48 2.50 -27.96
C TYR A 403 -6.49 2.03 -26.90
N TYR A 404 -5.18 2.16 -27.15
CA TYR A 404 -4.16 1.72 -26.20
C TYR A 404 -4.09 2.62 -24.96
N GLN A 405 -4.44 3.90 -25.08
CA GLN A 405 -4.57 4.79 -23.94
C GLN A 405 -5.70 4.32 -23.01
N VAL A 406 -6.90 4.09 -23.55
CA VAL A 406 -8.05 3.62 -22.77
C VAL A 406 -7.79 2.24 -22.18
N LEU A 407 -7.12 1.35 -22.91
CA LEU A 407 -6.73 0.02 -22.39
C LEU A 407 -5.76 0.13 -21.21
N ALA A 408 -4.74 0.99 -21.31
CA ALA A 408 -3.83 1.24 -20.20
C ALA A 408 -4.56 1.88 -19.02
N ASP A 409 -5.44 2.86 -19.27
CA ASP A 409 -6.21 3.53 -18.22
C ASP A 409 -7.19 2.57 -17.53
N TYR A 410 -7.80 1.61 -18.24
CA TYR A 410 -8.58 0.54 -17.64
C TYR A 410 -7.74 -0.25 -16.62
N GLN A 411 -6.57 -0.74 -17.03
CA GLN A 411 -5.68 -1.53 -16.17
C GLN A 411 -5.16 -0.73 -14.97
N ARG A 412 -4.89 0.57 -15.16
CA ARG A 412 -4.51 1.50 -14.08
C ARG A 412 -5.65 1.69 -13.07
N ASN A 413 -6.90 1.77 -13.54
CA ASN A 413 -8.06 1.86 -12.66
C ASN A 413 -8.28 0.57 -11.86
N VAL A 414 -8.07 -0.60 -12.47
CA VAL A 414 -8.11 -1.89 -11.76
C VAL A 414 -7.08 -1.91 -10.62
N ALA A 415 -5.83 -1.52 -10.90
CA ALA A 415 -4.79 -1.41 -9.86
C ALA A 415 -5.15 -0.38 -8.77
N GLY A 416 -5.87 0.68 -9.13
CA GLY A 416 -6.42 1.64 -8.18
C GLY A 416 -7.47 1.01 -7.25
N LEU A 417 -8.43 0.28 -7.82
CA LEU A 417 -9.49 -0.40 -7.05
C LEU A 417 -8.92 -1.45 -6.10
N GLU A 418 -7.93 -2.24 -6.52
CA GLU A 418 -7.25 -3.21 -5.66
C GLU A 418 -6.64 -2.55 -4.41
N ALA A 419 -5.94 -1.43 -4.60
CA ALA A 419 -5.29 -0.73 -3.50
C ALA A 419 -6.25 -0.02 -2.55
N GLU A 420 -7.36 0.53 -3.06
CA GLU A 420 -8.37 1.18 -2.23
C GLU A 420 -9.26 0.16 -1.49
N SER A 421 -9.56 -0.99 -2.12
CA SER A 421 -10.36 -2.08 -1.53
C SER A 421 -9.55 -3.05 -0.65
N GLY A 422 -8.23 -3.10 -0.83
CA GLY A 422 -7.37 -4.10 -0.19
C GLY A 422 -7.61 -5.52 -0.71
N MET A 423 -8.33 -5.68 -1.82
CA MET A 423 -8.63 -6.97 -2.46
C MET A 423 -7.74 -7.19 -3.68
N ASP A 424 -7.39 -8.44 -3.96
CA ASP A 424 -6.72 -8.83 -5.19
C ASP A 424 -7.77 -9.14 -6.26
N LEU A 425 -8.01 -8.19 -7.17
CA LEU A 425 -8.99 -8.31 -8.26
C LEU A 425 -8.42 -9.07 -9.46
N SER A 426 -7.11 -9.31 -9.48
CA SER A 426 -6.43 -10.10 -10.50
C SER A 426 -6.50 -11.61 -10.24
N ARG A 427 -6.99 -12.02 -9.08
CA ARG A 427 -7.37 -13.40 -8.77
C ARG A 427 -8.90 -13.49 -8.74
N THR A 428 -9.50 -14.03 -9.78
CA THR A 428 -10.91 -14.46 -9.74
C THR A 428 -11.16 -15.27 -8.47
N PRO A 429 -12.25 -15.04 -7.72
CA PRO A 429 -12.59 -15.87 -6.56
C PRO A 429 -13.11 -17.23 -7.05
N ALA A 430 -12.19 -18.07 -7.52
CA ALA A 430 -12.42 -19.50 -7.64
C ALA A 430 -11.67 -20.17 -6.49
N ALA A 431 -12.44 -20.69 -5.52
CA ALA A 431 -12.03 -21.57 -4.42
C ALA A 431 -11.55 -20.94 -3.09
N GLU A 432 -12.33 -20.01 -2.52
CA GLU A 432 -12.47 -19.94 -1.05
C GLU A 432 -13.89 -20.37 -0.64
N THR A 433 -14.30 -21.57 -1.03
CA THR A 433 -15.41 -22.28 -0.41
C THR A 433 -14.94 -23.70 -0.08
N GLY A 434 -14.82 -23.99 1.22
CA GLY A 434 -14.74 -25.36 1.72
C GLY A 434 -13.35 -25.94 1.98
N MET A 435 -12.56 -25.34 2.88
CA MET A 435 -11.71 -26.14 3.76
C MET A 435 -12.06 -25.80 5.21
N GLU A 436 -13.25 -26.25 5.58
CA GLU A 436 -13.64 -26.47 6.97
C GLU A 436 -12.70 -27.55 7.52
N SER A 437 -11.81 -27.14 8.43
CA SER A 437 -10.88 -28.03 9.11
C SER A 437 -11.65 -28.89 10.10
N GLN A 438 -12.02 -30.10 9.69
CA GLN A 438 -12.42 -31.13 10.64
C GLN A 438 -11.21 -31.57 11.48
N PRO A 439 -11.35 -31.68 12.81
CA PRO A 439 -10.29 -32.20 13.67
C PRO A 439 -10.18 -33.71 13.49
N ASN A 440 -8.98 -34.15 13.12
CA ASN A 440 -8.64 -35.55 12.87
C ASN A 440 -8.50 -36.29 14.22
N ASN A 441 -9.58 -36.97 14.65
CA ASN A 441 -9.54 -37.95 15.72
C ASN A 441 -9.19 -39.32 15.12
N THR A 442 -7.96 -39.78 15.33
CA THR A 442 -7.64 -41.21 15.18
C THR A 442 -6.64 -41.64 16.24
N PHE A 443 -7.18 -42.30 17.26
CA PHE A 443 -6.70 -43.54 17.86
C PHE A 443 -5.27 -43.97 17.55
N THR A 444 -4.43 -44.00 18.57
CA THR A 444 -3.35 -44.99 18.73
C THR A 444 -3.65 -45.83 19.96
N SER A 445 -4.04 -47.08 19.72
CA SER A 445 -4.05 -48.15 20.73
C SER A 445 -2.92 -49.13 20.47
N SER A 446 -2.49 -49.76 21.57
CA SER A 446 -1.67 -50.98 21.72
C SER A 446 -0.17 -50.90 21.41
N HIS A 447 0.66 -50.99 22.46
CA HIS A 447 1.25 -52.26 22.94
C HIS A 447 2.00 -52.05 24.27
N GLU A 448 1.57 -52.73 25.35
CA GLU A 448 2.33 -53.75 26.12
C GLU A 448 3.22 -53.16 27.25
N GLU A 449 2.86 -53.30 28.53
CA GLU A 449 2.96 -54.46 29.44
C GLU A 449 4.19 -54.41 30.37
N ARG A 450 3.96 -54.82 31.64
CA ARG A 450 4.90 -55.07 32.77
C ARG A 450 5.28 -53.84 33.61
N ARG A 451 5.30 -53.86 34.96
CA ARG A 451 5.19 -54.92 35.97
C ARG A 451 4.92 -54.26 37.34
N GLN A 452 4.12 -54.95 38.16
CA GLN A 452 4.12 -55.04 39.63
C GLN A 452 5.13 -54.17 40.41
N GLN A 453 4.63 -53.28 41.27
CA GLN A 453 4.55 -53.44 42.74
C GLN A 453 3.74 -52.31 43.35
#